data_AF-A0A358KJB7-F1
#
_entry.id   AF-A0A358KJB7-F1
#
_cell.length_a   1.000
_cell.length_b   1.000
_cell.length_c   1.000
_cell.angle_alpha   90.00
_cell.angle_beta   90.00
_cell.angle_gamma   90.00
#
_symmetry.space_group_name_H-M   'P 1'
#
loop_
_entity.id
_entity.type
_entity.pdbx_description
1 polymer ?
#
loop_
_entity_poly.entity_id
_entity_poly.type
_entity_poly.pdbx_seq_one_letter_code
_entity_poly.pdbx_strand_id
1 'polypeptide(L)'
;MAADKKHWSFQPVKRVAVPAKSNPIDYFIGRKLQENNLEHSPKADRITLLRRASLDLTGLPPDPAAVKKFVEYPRTTEIAFAEAVDGLLASPHYGERWAQHWLDVVRYADTHGFEVNTPRPNAWPYRDYVIEAFNKDVPFDQFIREQIAGDQLGKDAATGFLMTAARLLPGQIGKDAESMRLARQDELSEIVINTSEAFLGLSVGCARCHDHKFDEISAKDYYSMQAFFSGVSYGERPIQPDNAEALRKEIEEIKARVREIDRAVAGFVPLSRSGVERASVNALLNVERFAPVKARKVRFTIKKT
;
A
#
# COMPACT_ATOMS: atom_id res chain seq x y z
N MET A 1 -14.42 9.22 34.85
CA MET A 1 -13.74 8.70 36.05
C MET A 1 -12.26 8.84 35.81
N ALA A 2 -11.53 9.49 36.74
CA ALA A 2 -10.10 9.79 36.62
C ALA A 2 -9.24 8.69 37.27
N ALA A 3 -9.25 7.50 36.68
CA ALA A 3 -8.41 6.37 37.08
C ALA A 3 -7.97 5.71 35.77
N ASP A 4 -6.70 5.67 35.38
CA ASP A 4 -5.43 5.69 36.09
C ASP A 4 -4.29 6.11 35.11
N LYS A 5 -3.91 7.41 35.08
CA LYS A 5 -2.70 7.93 34.36
C LYS A 5 -1.36 7.25 34.72
N LYS A 6 -1.39 6.13 35.44
CA LYS A 6 -0.26 5.28 35.84
C LYS A 6 0.14 4.26 34.79
N HIS A 7 -0.71 3.90 33.81
CA HIS A 7 -0.28 2.92 32.81
C HIS A 7 1.01 3.39 32.13
N TRP A 8 2.03 2.54 32.11
CA TRP A 8 3.41 2.93 31.80
C TRP A 8 3.55 3.54 30.40
N SER A 9 2.76 3.07 29.43
CA SER A 9 2.79 3.54 28.04
C SER A 9 2.17 4.93 27.84
N PHE A 10 1.31 5.38 28.76
CA PHE A 10 0.69 6.72 28.72
C PHE A 10 1.47 7.74 29.55
N GLN A 11 2.57 7.35 30.17
CA GLN A 11 3.46 8.28 30.85
C GLN A 11 4.44 8.92 29.85
N PRO A 12 4.85 10.18 30.06
CA PRO A 12 5.88 10.81 29.23
C PRO A 12 7.18 10.00 29.23
N VAL A 13 7.76 9.81 28.03
CA VAL A 13 9.04 9.14 27.86
C VAL A 13 10.14 9.95 28.55
N LYS A 14 10.82 9.33 29.52
CA LYS A 14 11.96 9.94 30.23
C LYS A 14 13.25 9.62 29.51
N ARG A 15 14.03 10.64 29.13
CA ARG A 15 15.39 10.44 28.63
C ARG A 15 16.29 9.93 29.75
N VAL A 16 16.88 8.76 29.54
CA VAL A 16 17.87 8.18 30.45
C VAL A 16 19.26 8.59 29.98
N ALA A 17 20.07 9.14 30.88
CA ALA A 17 21.45 9.46 30.57
C ALA A 17 22.27 8.16 30.46
N VAL A 18 22.99 8.01 29.35
CA VAL A 18 24.00 6.97 29.16
C VAL A 18 25.39 7.58 29.22
N PRO A 19 26.44 6.83 29.62
CA PRO A 19 27.81 7.34 29.60
C PRO A 19 28.18 7.93 28.25
N ALA A 20 28.88 9.07 28.27
CA ALA A 20 29.33 9.74 27.05
C ALA A 20 30.21 8.79 26.21
N LYS A 21 30.02 8.80 24.89
CA LYS A 21 30.70 7.94 23.90
C LYS A 21 30.26 6.47 23.85
N SER A 22 29.29 6.05 24.67
CA SER A 22 28.66 4.73 24.51
C SER A 22 27.53 4.78 23.49
N ASN A 23 27.40 3.74 22.66
CA ASN A 23 26.16 3.50 21.93
C ASN A 23 25.05 3.22 22.96
N PRO A 24 23.94 3.97 22.98
CA PRO A 24 22.91 3.81 24.00
C PRO A 24 22.28 2.40 24.01
N ILE A 25 22.08 1.80 22.84
CA ILE A 25 21.47 0.48 22.68
C ILE A 25 22.41 -0.58 23.28
N ASP A 26 23.69 -0.56 22.88
CA ASP A 26 24.68 -1.51 23.38
C ASP A 26 24.88 -1.37 24.90
N TYR A 27 24.82 -0.15 25.44
CA TYR A 27 24.90 0.08 26.88
C TYR A 27 23.78 -0.64 27.65
N PHE A 28 22.53 -0.48 27.22
CA PHE A 28 21.38 -1.12 27.89
C PHE A 28 21.37 -2.64 27.71
N ILE A 29 21.72 -3.14 26.52
CA ILE A 29 21.81 -4.58 26.25
C ILE A 29 22.93 -5.20 27.08
N GLY A 30 24.14 -4.62 27.03
CA GLY A 30 25.31 -5.12 27.76
C GLY A 30 25.08 -5.16 29.27
N ARG A 31 24.42 -4.13 29.82
CA ARG A 31 23.98 -4.13 31.22
C ARG A 31 23.08 -5.30 31.56
N LYS A 32 22.07 -5.59 30.72
CA LYS A 32 21.16 -6.72 30.96
C LYS A 32 21.83 -8.07 30.80
N LEU A 33 22.77 -8.21 29.87
CA LEU A 33 23.57 -9.42 29.73
C LEU A 33 24.41 -9.68 30.99
N GLN A 34 25.12 -8.66 31.49
CA GLN A 34 25.91 -8.76 32.73
C GLN A 34 25.05 -9.14 33.95
N GLU A 35 23.89 -8.51 34.12
CA GLU A 35 22.94 -8.83 35.20
C GLU A 35 22.49 -10.31 35.17
N ASN A 36 22.49 -10.93 33.98
CA ASN A 36 22.09 -12.32 33.78
C ASN A 36 23.28 -13.28 33.60
N ASN A 37 24.52 -12.83 33.82
CA ASN A 37 25.74 -13.60 33.57
C ASN A 37 25.83 -14.15 32.13
N LEU A 38 25.38 -13.35 31.17
CA LEU A 38 25.43 -13.65 29.74
C LEU A 38 26.47 -12.77 29.05
N GLU A 39 26.96 -13.25 27.90
CA GLU A 39 27.86 -12.53 27.01
C GLU A 39 27.23 -12.35 25.63
N HIS A 40 27.77 -11.42 24.85
CA HIS A 40 27.35 -11.28 23.46
C HIS A 40 27.72 -12.51 22.64
N SER A 41 26.84 -12.90 21.72
CA SER A 41 27.20 -13.88 20.69
C SER A 41 28.36 -13.38 19.83
N PRO A 42 29.20 -14.29 19.29
CA PRO A 42 30.27 -13.90 18.39
C PRO A 42 29.74 -13.16 17.17
N LYS A 43 30.51 -12.18 16.68
CA LYS A 43 30.18 -11.45 15.44
C LYS A 43 30.07 -12.44 14.27
N ALA A 44 29.07 -12.22 13.42
CA ALA A 44 28.93 -12.97 12.19
C ALA A 44 30.07 -12.65 11.21
N ASP A 45 30.45 -13.62 10.37
CA ASP A 45 31.41 -13.43 9.30
C ASP A 45 30.86 -12.49 8.21
N ARG A 46 31.75 -11.99 7.34
CA ARG A 46 31.40 -11.03 6.28
C ARG A 46 30.28 -11.52 5.37
N ILE A 47 30.31 -12.78 4.95
CA ILE A 47 29.31 -13.32 4.03
C ILE A 47 27.95 -13.39 4.71
N THR A 48 27.92 -13.89 5.94
CA THR A 48 26.70 -13.96 6.75
C THR A 48 26.10 -12.58 7.01
N LEU A 49 26.94 -11.58 7.34
CA LEU A 49 26.49 -10.20 7.56
C LEU A 49 25.82 -9.60 6.31
N LEU A 50 26.50 -9.65 5.17
CA LEU A 50 25.97 -9.10 3.92
C LEU A 50 24.69 -9.81 3.49
N ARG A 51 24.65 -11.15 3.60
CA ARG A 51 23.46 -11.93 3.25
C ARG A 51 22.25 -11.54 4.09
N ARG A 52 22.42 -11.40 5.41
CA ARG A 52 21.33 -10.99 6.31
C ARG A 52 20.85 -9.58 5.97
N ALA A 53 21.77 -8.61 5.89
CA ALA A 53 21.41 -7.23 5.55
C ALA A 53 20.69 -7.13 4.20
N SER A 54 21.15 -7.86 3.18
CA SER A 54 20.51 -7.88 1.86
C SER A 54 19.08 -8.42 1.92
N LEU A 55 18.88 -9.56 2.59
CA LEU A 55 17.55 -10.16 2.72
C LEU A 55 16.61 -9.29 3.56
N ASP A 56 17.12 -8.69 4.64
CA ASP A 56 16.31 -7.84 5.53
C ASP A 56 15.90 -6.55 4.82
N LEU A 57 16.85 -5.87 4.16
CA LEU A 57 16.62 -4.56 3.54
C LEU A 57 15.92 -4.65 2.19
N THR A 58 16.22 -5.67 1.38
CA THR A 58 15.72 -5.74 -0.01
C THR A 58 14.86 -6.98 -0.29
N GLY A 59 14.79 -7.94 0.63
CA GLY A 59 14.12 -9.22 0.38
C GLY A 59 14.88 -10.16 -0.55
N LEU A 60 16.05 -9.75 -1.06
CA LEU A 60 16.81 -10.49 -2.08
C LEU A 60 18.19 -10.90 -1.54
N PRO A 61 18.71 -12.08 -1.97
CA PRO A 61 20.09 -12.44 -1.68
C PRO A 61 21.06 -11.48 -2.41
N PRO A 62 22.26 -11.24 -1.86
CA PRO A 62 23.24 -10.37 -2.50
C PRO A 62 23.79 -11.03 -3.77
N ASP A 63 24.12 -10.20 -4.77
CA ASP A 63 24.78 -10.66 -5.99
C ASP A 63 26.16 -11.29 -5.65
N PRO A 64 26.54 -12.43 -6.26
CA PRO A 64 27.84 -13.07 -6.03
C PRO A 64 29.05 -12.12 -6.21
N ALA A 65 29.00 -11.19 -7.17
CA ALA A 65 30.04 -10.19 -7.38
C ALA A 65 30.09 -9.17 -6.23
N ALA A 66 28.93 -8.77 -5.69
CA ALA A 66 28.86 -7.92 -4.51
C ALA A 66 29.42 -8.63 -3.26
N VAL A 67 29.13 -9.93 -3.10
CA VAL A 67 29.72 -10.75 -2.02
C VAL A 67 31.23 -10.78 -2.14
N LYS A 68 31.78 -11.07 -3.33
CA LYS A 68 33.23 -11.10 -3.55
C LYS A 68 33.86 -9.75 -3.21
N LYS A 69 33.30 -8.64 -3.72
CA LYS A 69 33.76 -7.29 -3.43
C LYS A 69 33.75 -6.98 -1.93
N PHE A 70 32.71 -7.41 -1.21
CA PHE A 70 32.58 -7.18 0.22
C PHE A 70 33.60 -7.99 1.04
N VAL A 71 33.79 -9.26 0.70
CA VAL A 71 34.76 -10.13 1.37
C VAL A 71 36.18 -9.63 1.17
N GLU A 72 36.53 -9.25 -0.07
CA GLU A 72 37.86 -8.75 -0.45
C GLU A 72 38.08 -7.26 -0.09
N TYR A 73 37.09 -6.59 0.50
CA TYR A 73 37.17 -5.17 0.79
C TYR A 73 38.32 -4.86 1.78
N PRO A 74 39.23 -3.93 1.46
CA PRO A 74 40.50 -3.75 2.20
C PRO A 74 40.35 -3.07 3.57
N ARG A 75 39.21 -2.40 3.83
CA ARG A 75 38.96 -1.74 5.12
C ARG A 75 38.39 -2.72 6.15
N THR A 76 38.21 -2.23 7.39
CA THR A 76 37.57 -3.01 8.46
C THR A 76 36.18 -3.46 8.06
N THR A 77 35.71 -4.56 8.64
CA THR A 77 34.36 -5.09 8.37
C THR A 77 33.28 -4.08 8.70
N GLU A 78 33.47 -3.27 9.73
CA GLU A 78 32.55 -2.21 10.13
C GLU A 78 32.37 -1.15 9.04
N ILE A 79 33.47 -0.67 8.45
CA ILE A 79 33.40 0.33 7.36
C ILE A 79 32.81 -0.30 6.11
N ALA A 80 33.27 -1.50 5.74
CA ALA A 80 32.75 -2.22 4.59
C ALA A 80 31.23 -2.43 4.71
N PHE A 81 30.76 -2.83 5.91
CA PHE A 81 29.36 -3.11 6.19
C PHE A 81 28.49 -1.87 6.13
N ALA A 82 28.95 -0.75 6.69
CA ALA A 82 28.24 0.53 6.56
C ALA A 82 28.06 0.93 5.08
N GLU A 83 29.13 0.88 4.27
CA GLU A 83 29.05 1.20 2.84
C GLU A 83 28.14 0.22 2.06
N ALA A 84 28.13 -1.06 2.43
CA ALA A 84 27.21 -2.04 1.84
C ALA A 84 25.75 -1.75 2.21
N VAL A 85 25.48 -1.38 3.47
CA VAL A 85 24.14 -1.00 3.94
C VAL A 85 23.65 0.25 3.21
N ASP A 86 24.49 1.27 3.04
CA ASP A 86 24.13 2.48 2.27
C ASP A 86 23.69 2.13 0.84
N GLY A 87 24.42 1.22 0.19
CA GLY A 87 24.06 0.71 -1.14
C GLY A 87 22.74 -0.07 -1.17
N LEU A 88 22.44 -0.85 -0.12
CA LEU A 88 21.19 -1.59 0.01
C LEU A 88 20.00 -0.66 0.26
N LEU A 89 20.16 0.36 1.10
CA LEU A 89 19.15 1.39 1.37
C LEU A 89 18.85 2.24 0.13
N ALA A 90 19.84 2.50 -0.72
CA ALA A 90 19.67 3.21 -1.98
C ALA A 90 19.04 2.37 -3.11
N SER A 91 18.87 1.06 -2.91
CA SER A 91 18.27 0.17 -3.90
C SER A 91 16.76 0.40 -4.00
N PRO A 92 16.14 0.41 -5.20
CA PRO A 92 14.68 0.51 -5.32
C PRO A 92 13.95 -0.67 -4.65
N HIS A 93 14.62 -1.82 -4.51
CA HIS A 93 14.09 -2.99 -3.80
C HIS A 93 13.93 -2.77 -2.30
N TYR A 94 14.58 -1.75 -1.73
CA TYR A 94 14.37 -1.36 -0.32
C TYR A 94 12.92 -0.97 -0.08
N GLY A 95 12.39 -0.03 -0.88
CA GLY A 95 11.01 0.40 -0.80
C GLY A 95 10.03 -0.72 -1.10
N GLU A 96 10.32 -1.61 -2.06
CA GLU A 96 9.48 -2.78 -2.35
C GLU A 96 9.39 -3.74 -1.15
N ARG A 97 10.50 -3.96 -0.45
CA ARG A 97 10.56 -4.83 0.72
C ARG A 97 9.86 -4.20 1.93
N TRP A 98 10.18 -2.96 2.24
CA TRP A 98 9.62 -2.29 3.43
C TRP A 98 8.15 -1.89 3.25
N ALA A 99 7.72 -1.60 2.02
CA ALA A 99 6.31 -1.40 1.73
C ALA A 99 5.47 -2.64 2.01
N GLN A 100 5.97 -3.87 1.78
CA GLN A 100 5.22 -5.09 2.12
C GLN A 100 4.84 -5.12 3.60
N HIS A 101 5.81 -4.82 4.49
CA HIS A 101 5.55 -4.74 5.91
C HIS A 101 4.50 -3.68 6.27
N TRP A 102 4.55 -2.51 5.63
CA TRP A 102 3.53 -1.48 5.82
C TRP A 102 2.16 -1.90 5.30
N LEU A 103 2.10 -2.50 4.11
CA LEU A 103 0.88 -2.94 3.46
C LEU A 103 0.18 -4.05 4.25
N ASP A 104 0.95 -4.92 4.92
CA ASP A 104 0.43 -5.89 5.88
C ASP A 104 -0.21 -5.19 7.09
N VAL A 105 0.47 -4.21 7.69
CA VAL A 105 -0.04 -3.43 8.84
C VAL A 105 -1.37 -2.75 8.51
N VAL A 106 -1.48 -2.16 7.32
CA VAL A 106 -2.70 -1.44 6.91
C VAL A 106 -3.74 -2.35 6.26
N ARG A 107 -3.51 -3.67 6.24
CA ARG A 107 -4.42 -4.69 5.72
C ARG A 107 -4.78 -4.44 4.25
N TYR A 108 -3.80 -4.01 3.45
CA TYR A 108 -3.98 -3.77 2.02
C TYR A 108 -4.33 -5.08 1.29
N ALA A 109 -5.29 -5.00 0.37
CA ALA A 109 -5.60 -6.07 -0.57
C ALA A 109 -6.07 -5.48 -1.90
N ASP A 110 -5.82 -6.21 -2.99
CA ASP A 110 -6.39 -5.88 -4.32
C ASP A 110 -7.89 -6.25 -4.43
N THR A 111 -8.56 -6.55 -3.31
CA THR A 111 -9.98 -6.89 -3.23
C THR A 111 -10.64 -6.27 -1.99
N HIS A 112 -11.97 -6.16 -2.00
CA HIS A 112 -12.75 -5.65 -0.88
C HIS A 112 -12.87 -6.62 0.30
N GLY A 113 -12.63 -7.92 0.08
CA GLY A 113 -12.76 -8.94 1.12
C GLY A 113 -14.15 -8.98 1.75
N PHE A 114 -14.20 -9.16 3.07
CA PHE A 114 -15.41 -9.32 3.87
C PHE A 114 -16.22 -10.57 3.47
N GLU A 115 -17.48 -10.43 3.04
CA GLU A 115 -18.36 -11.55 2.66
C GLU A 115 -18.27 -11.90 1.16
N VAL A 116 -17.87 -10.94 0.32
CA VAL A 116 -17.80 -11.12 -1.14
C VAL A 116 -16.49 -10.54 -1.65
N ASN A 117 -15.58 -11.42 -2.07
CA ASN A 117 -14.24 -11.05 -2.50
C ASN A 117 -14.24 -10.35 -3.88
N THR A 118 -14.60 -9.07 -3.90
CA THR A 118 -14.73 -8.25 -5.12
C THR A 118 -13.40 -7.53 -5.43
N PRO A 119 -12.88 -7.55 -6.67
CA PRO A 119 -11.65 -6.83 -7.02
C PRO A 119 -11.72 -5.31 -6.82
N ARG A 120 -10.59 -4.71 -6.43
CA ARG A 120 -10.34 -3.27 -6.39
C ARG A 120 -9.41 -2.88 -7.54
N PRO A 121 -9.94 -2.47 -8.71
CA PRO A 121 -9.11 -2.24 -9.90
C PRO A 121 -8.07 -1.12 -9.71
N ASN A 122 -8.32 -0.18 -8.79
CA ASN A 122 -7.49 1.00 -8.57
C ASN A 122 -6.87 1.05 -7.15
N ALA A 123 -6.62 -0.11 -6.51
CA ALA A 123 -5.92 -0.13 -5.22
C ALA A 123 -4.39 0.12 -5.36
N TRP A 124 -3.82 -0.32 -6.49
CA TRP A 124 -2.38 -0.29 -6.77
C TRP A 124 -1.70 1.09 -6.65
N PRO A 125 -2.33 2.26 -6.92
CA PRO A 125 -1.65 3.55 -6.78
C PRO A 125 -1.24 3.83 -5.32
N TYR A 126 -2.01 3.35 -4.34
CA TYR A 126 -1.63 3.47 -2.93
C TYR A 126 -0.40 2.61 -2.60
N ARG A 127 -0.36 1.36 -3.11
CA ARG A 127 0.81 0.48 -2.97
C ARG A 127 2.07 1.15 -3.52
N ASP A 128 1.97 1.69 -4.73
CA ASP A 128 3.10 2.32 -5.41
C ASP A 128 3.55 3.60 -4.69
N TYR A 129 2.60 4.39 -4.15
CA TYR A 129 2.92 5.51 -3.26
C TYR A 129 3.72 5.07 -2.02
N VAL A 130 3.32 3.99 -1.35
CA VAL A 130 4.05 3.50 -0.16
C VAL A 130 5.47 3.09 -0.54
N ILE A 131 5.66 2.35 -1.64
CA ILE A 131 6.98 1.95 -2.15
C ILE A 131 7.85 3.18 -2.41
N GLU A 132 7.29 4.19 -3.07
CA GLU A 132 7.97 5.44 -3.39
C GLU A 132 8.33 6.23 -2.12
N ALA A 133 7.44 6.28 -1.13
CA ALA A 133 7.67 6.98 0.13
C ALA A 133 8.85 6.39 0.92
N PHE A 134 8.97 5.06 0.98
CA PHE A 134 10.13 4.40 1.59
C PHE A 134 11.42 4.68 0.81
N ASN A 135 11.40 4.55 -0.52
CA ASN A 135 12.58 4.82 -1.35
C ASN A 135 13.05 6.27 -1.30
N LYS A 136 12.15 7.22 -1.04
CA LYS A 136 12.47 8.65 -0.89
C LYS A 136 12.82 9.04 0.55
N ASP A 137 12.81 8.10 1.49
CA ASP A 137 13.01 8.36 2.92
C ASP A 137 12.09 9.48 3.43
N VAL A 138 10.80 9.40 3.08
CA VAL A 138 9.81 10.40 3.52
C VAL A 138 9.73 10.38 5.05
N PRO A 139 9.87 11.55 5.73
CA PRO A 139 9.77 11.62 7.18
C PRO A 139 8.47 11.00 7.68
N PHE A 140 8.55 10.19 8.74
CA PHE A 140 7.41 9.41 9.22
C PHE A 140 6.18 10.27 9.57
N ASP A 141 6.40 11.48 10.13
CA ASP A 141 5.31 12.40 10.43
C ASP A 141 4.62 12.94 9.16
N GLN A 142 5.38 13.17 8.09
CA GLN A 142 4.83 13.52 6.79
C GLN A 142 4.09 12.33 6.17
N PHE A 143 4.67 11.13 6.22
CA PHE A 143 4.05 9.91 5.71
C PHE A 143 2.68 9.62 6.35
N ILE A 144 2.53 9.86 7.66
CA ILE A 144 1.24 9.76 8.35
C ILE A 144 0.26 10.84 7.84
N ARG A 145 0.69 12.10 7.75
CA ARG A 145 -0.18 13.20 7.30
C ARG A 145 -0.70 12.99 5.88
N GLU A 146 0.17 12.54 4.98
CA GLU A 146 -0.20 12.23 3.60
C GLU A 146 -1.24 11.10 3.54
N GLN A 147 -1.16 10.09 4.41
CA GLN A 147 -2.15 9.01 4.42
C GLN A 147 -3.53 9.43 4.95
N ILE A 148 -3.58 10.34 5.93
CA ILE A 148 -4.84 10.82 6.51
C ILE A 148 -5.49 11.94 5.67
N ALA A 149 -4.68 12.83 5.09
CA ALA A 149 -5.14 14.07 4.45
C ALA A 149 -4.46 14.34 3.10
N GLY A 150 -4.00 13.28 2.41
CA GLY A 150 -3.27 13.38 1.15
C GLY A 150 -4.00 14.18 0.07
N ASP A 151 -5.33 14.08 0.00
CA ASP A 151 -6.16 14.85 -0.91
C ASP A 151 -6.05 16.38 -0.73
N GLN A 152 -5.76 16.84 0.48
CA GLN A 152 -5.49 18.26 0.79
C GLN A 152 -4.02 18.65 0.55
N LEU A 153 -3.12 17.67 0.48
CA LEU A 153 -1.67 17.85 0.34
C LEU A 153 -1.16 17.60 -1.09
N GLY A 154 -2.05 17.34 -2.05
CA GLY A 154 -1.66 16.96 -3.42
C GLY A 154 -1.04 15.55 -3.50
N LYS A 155 -1.38 14.68 -2.55
CA LYS A 155 -0.92 13.29 -2.44
C LYS A 155 -2.12 12.34 -2.49
N ASP A 156 -2.96 12.49 -3.50
CA ASP A 156 -4.23 11.75 -3.64
C ASP A 156 -4.08 10.23 -3.43
N ALA A 157 -3.00 9.64 -3.97
CA ALA A 157 -2.73 8.21 -3.84
C ALA A 157 -2.55 7.76 -2.39
N ALA A 158 -1.97 8.60 -1.53
CA ALA A 158 -1.71 8.30 -0.13
C ALA A 158 -3.02 8.13 0.68
N THR A 159 -4.06 8.88 0.34
CA THR A 159 -5.39 8.78 0.96
C THR A 159 -6.05 7.41 0.76
N GLY A 160 -5.53 6.58 -0.15
CA GLY A 160 -5.90 5.18 -0.26
C GLY A 160 -5.77 4.39 1.04
N PHE A 161 -4.95 4.84 2.00
CA PHE A 161 -4.86 4.31 3.37
C PHE A 161 -6.23 4.16 4.05
N LEU A 162 -7.10 5.17 3.90
CA LEU A 162 -8.44 5.16 4.51
C LEU A 162 -9.38 4.11 3.88
N MET A 163 -8.93 3.48 2.80
CA MET A 163 -9.72 2.56 1.98
C MET A 163 -9.14 1.14 1.94
N THR A 164 -8.05 0.86 2.65
CA THR A 164 -7.37 -0.45 2.58
C THR A 164 -8.17 -1.55 3.25
N ALA A 165 -8.86 -1.24 4.34
CA ALA A 165 -9.60 -2.21 5.12
C ALA A 165 -10.76 -2.84 4.34
N ALA A 166 -11.15 -4.05 4.74
CA ALA A 166 -12.25 -4.79 4.13
C ALA A 166 -13.58 -4.04 4.31
N ARG A 167 -14.51 -4.21 3.36
CA ARG A 167 -15.78 -3.46 3.36
C ARG A 167 -16.90 -4.26 2.74
N LEU A 168 -18.10 -4.08 3.31
CA LEU A 168 -19.37 -4.43 2.65
C LEU A 168 -19.73 -3.39 1.58
N LEU A 169 -19.83 -3.83 0.33
CA LEU A 169 -20.35 -2.98 -0.73
C LEU A 169 -21.87 -2.77 -0.56
N PRO A 170 -22.39 -1.57 -0.91
CA PRO A 170 -23.81 -1.30 -1.01
C PRO A 170 -24.60 -2.42 -1.70
N GLY A 171 -25.59 -2.99 -1.01
CA GLY A 171 -26.45 -4.03 -1.56
C GLY A 171 -26.00 -5.48 -1.36
N GLN A 172 -24.82 -5.73 -0.75
CA GLN A 172 -24.35 -7.10 -0.49
C GLN A 172 -25.15 -7.83 0.58
N ILE A 173 -25.51 -7.13 1.66
CA ILE A 173 -26.30 -7.67 2.79
C ILE A 173 -27.76 -7.18 2.78
N GLY A 174 -28.21 -6.60 1.67
CA GLY A 174 -29.53 -5.98 1.54
C GLY A 174 -29.48 -4.58 0.93
N LYS A 175 -30.56 -4.19 0.24
CA LYS A 175 -30.70 -2.88 -0.42
C LYS A 175 -31.62 -1.93 0.32
N ASP A 176 -32.26 -2.40 1.39
CA ASP A 176 -33.06 -1.58 2.29
C ASP A 176 -32.17 -0.59 3.09
N ALA A 177 -32.81 0.42 3.66
CA ALA A 177 -32.11 1.49 4.36
C ALA A 177 -31.36 1.02 5.61
N GLU A 178 -31.80 -0.07 6.25
CA GLU A 178 -31.18 -0.61 7.46
C GLU A 178 -29.86 -1.30 7.11
N SER A 179 -29.87 -2.23 6.14
CA SER A 179 -28.66 -2.90 5.65
C SER A 179 -27.61 -1.91 5.14
N MET A 180 -28.05 -0.85 4.44
CA MET A 180 -27.16 0.22 3.97
C MET A 180 -26.52 1.01 5.11
N ARG A 181 -27.24 1.26 6.22
CA ARG A 181 -26.70 1.93 7.40
C ARG A 181 -25.73 1.04 8.18
N LEU A 182 -25.99 -0.27 8.26
CA LEU A 182 -25.09 -1.23 8.89
C LEU A 182 -23.75 -1.31 8.14
N ALA A 183 -23.79 -1.49 6.81
CA ALA A 183 -22.58 -1.50 5.98
C ALA A 183 -21.74 -0.23 6.16
N ARG A 184 -22.39 0.94 6.26
CA ARG A 184 -21.70 2.21 6.53
C ARG A 184 -21.05 2.26 7.92
N GLN A 185 -21.69 1.71 8.94
CA GLN A 185 -21.12 1.66 10.29
C GLN A 185 -19.91 0.72 10.36
N ASP A 186 -19.95 -0.41 9.66
CA ASP A 186 -18.80 -1.32 9.59
C ASP A 186 -17.64 -0.68 8.82
N GLU A 187 -17.90 0.01 7.71
CA GLU A 187 -16.88 0.78 6.98
C GLU A 187 -16.16 1.81 7.86
N LEU A 188 -16.92 2.62 8.60
CA LEU A 188 -16.34 3.60 9.53
C LEU A 188 -15.56 2.93 10.67
N SER A 189 -16.05 1.79 11.15
CA SER A 189 -15.38 1.00 12.18
C SER A 189 -14.01 0.52 11.70
N GLU A 190 -13.94 0.04 10.46
CA GLU A 190 -12.71 -0.44 9.87
C GLU A 190 -11.67 0.66 9.68
N ILE A 191 -12.09 1.88 9.34
CA ILE A 191 -11.19 3.05 9.27
C ILE A 191 -10.62 3.39 10.65
N VAL A 192 -11.47 3.39 11.69
CA VAL A 192 -11.04 3.66 13.07
C VAL A 192 -10.02 2.61 13.53
N ILE A 193 -10.32 1.33 13.32
CA ILE A 193 -9.44 0.20 13.66
C ILE A 193 -8.10 0.34 12.93
N ASN A 194 -8.13 0.55 11.61
CA ASN A 194 -6.90 0.67 10.82
C ASN A 194 -6.02 1.81 11.32
N THR A 195 -6.64 2.97 11.58
CA THR A 195 -5.94 4.17 12.02
C THR A 195 -5.35 3.99 13.41
N SER A 196 -6.12 3.44 14.35
CA SER A 196 -5.66 3.26 15.73
C SER A 196 -4.57 2.20 15.85
N GLU A 197 -4.70 1.09 15.13
CA GLU A 197 -3.72 0.02 15.17
C GLU A 197 -2.42 0.43 14.45
N ALA A 198 -2.51 1.01 13.25
CA ALA A 198 -1.35 1.36 12.45
C ALA A 198 -0.53 2.52 13.07
N PHE A 199 -1.19 3.56 13.61
CA PHE A 199 -0.49 4.76 14.06
C PHE A 199 -0.36 4.90 15.57
N LEU A 200 -1.30 4.35 16.34
CA LEU A 200 -1.27 4.43 17.81
C LEU A 200 -0.80 3.13 18.45
N GLY A 201 -0.85 2.00 17.73
CA GLY A 201 -0.62 0.68 18.32
C GLY A 201 -1.68 0.29 19.35
N LEU A 202 -2.90 0.83 19.23
CA LEU A 202 -3.99 0.64 20.19
C LEU A 202 -5.20 -0.02 19.54
N SER A 203 -5.78 -1.00 20.24
CA SER A 203 -7.00 -1.72 19.85
C SER A 203 -8.28 -0.92 20.17
N VAL A 204 -8.36 0.34 19.71
CA VAL A 204 -9.52 1.22 19.95
C VAL A 204 -10.84 0.58 19.52
N GLY A 205 -10.81 -0.29 18.50
CA GLY A 205 -11.97 -1.05 18.02
C GLY A 205 -12.68 -1.88 19.10
N CYS A 206 -11.97 -2.37 20.13
CA CYS A 206 -12.60 -3.10 21.23
C CYS A 206 -13.56 -2.22 22.05
N ALA A 207 -13.41 -0.89 21.99
CA ALA A 207 -14.28 0.04 22.68
C ALA A 207 -15.63 0.28 21.95
N ARG A 208 -15.87 -0.34 20.78
CA ARG A 208 -17.09 -0.13 19.98
C ARG A 208 -18.39 -0.40 20.74
N CYS A 209 -18.40 -1.45 21.57
CA CYS A 209 -19.61 -1.94 22.25
C CYS A 209 -19.62 -1.64 23.76
N HIS A 210 -18.46 -1.45 24.37
CA HIS A 210 -18.27 -1.21 25.80
C HIS A 210 -16.93 -0.49 26.01
N ASP A 211 -16.66 0.06 27.19
CA ASP A 211 -15.33 0.63 27.48
C ASP A 211 -14.24 -0.44 27.35
N HIS A 212 -13.10 -0.07 26.77
CA HIS A 212 -12.01 -0.99 26.48
C HIS A 212 -11.57 -1.78 27.73
N LYS A 213 -11.30 -3.08 27.56
CA LYS A 213 -11.09 -4.00 28.69
C LYS A 213 -9.86 -3.69 29.53
N PHE A 214 -8.80 -3.19 28.91
CA PHE A 214 -7.48 -2.99 29.54
C PHE A 214 -7.03 -1.53 29.51
N ASP A 215 -7.10 -0.90 28.33
CA ASP A 215 -6.79 0.52 28.16
C ASP A 215 -7.93 1.47 28.56
N GLU A 216 -7.57 2.71 28.92
CA GLU A 216 -8.49 3.79 29.27
C GLU A 216 -9.13 4.43 28.03
N ILE A 217 -9.90 3.64 27.30
CA ILE A 217 -10.57 4.08 26.08
C ILE A 217 -12.06 3.77 26.26
N SER A 218 -12.87 4.81 26.48
CA SER A 218 -14.30 4.61 26.64
C SER A 218 -14.98 4.35 25.29
N ALA A 219 -16.18 3.77 25.32
CA ALA A 219 -17.00 3.67 24.12
C ALA A 219 -17.30 5.05 23.54
N LYS A 220 -17.40 6.09 24.38
CA LYS A 220 -17.55 7.47 23.93
C LYS A 220 -16.33 7.96 23.14
N ASP A 221 -15.12 7.59 23.55
CA ASP A 221 -13.89 7.96 22.83
C ASP A 221 -13.85 7.30 21.45
N TYR A 222 -14.25 6.02 21.35
CA TYR A 222 -14.41 5.33 20.07
C TYR A 222 -15.35 6.08 19.12
N TYR A 223 -16.57 6.42 19.56
CA TYR A 223 -17.51 7.13 18.69
C TYR A 223 -17.09 8.58 18.41
N SER A 224 -16.34 9.21 19.31
CA SER A 224 -15.73 10.53 19.07
C SER A 224 -14.65 10.45 17.99
N MET A 225 -13.84 9.39 17.98
CA MET A 225 -12.86 9.14 16.92
C MET A 225 -13.55 8.85 15.59
N GLN A 226 -14.61 8.03 15.58
CA GLN A 226 -15.41 7.74 14.39
C GLN A 226 -15.95 9.03 13.74
N ALA A 227 -16.33 10.03 14.55
CA ALA A 227 -16.88 11.29 14.04
C ALA A 227 -15.92 12.04 13.09
N PHE A 228 -14.59 11.96 13.30
CA PHE A 228 -13.60 12.55 12.38
C PHE A 228 -13.67 11.93 10.98
N PHE A 229 -13.98 10.65 10.88
CA PHE A 229 -14.06 9.92 9.61
C PHE A 229 -15.47 9.87 9.02
N SER A 230 -16.48 10.41 9.70
CA SER A 230 -17.88 10.35 9.28
C SER A 230 -18.14 10.92 7.88
N GLY A 231 -17.30 11.85 7.41
CA GLY A 231 -17.34 12.43 6.07
C GLY A 231 -16.59 11.65 4.99
N VAL A 232 -15.81 10.62 5.35
CA VAL A 232 -15.02 9.82 4.41
C VAL A 232 -15.91 8.77 3.76
N SER A 233 -15.95 8.69 2.43
CA SER A 233 -16.71 7.67 1.71
C SER A 233 -15.82 6.96 0.70
N TYR A 234 -15.95 5.63 0.60
CA TYR A 234 -15.26 4.88 -0.45
C TYR A 234 -15.81 5.27 -1.82
N GLY A 235 -14.90 5.54 -2.74
CA GLY A 235 -15.22 5.89 -4.11
C GLY A 235 -13.96 5.99 -4.94
N GLU A 236 -14.17 6.02 -6.26
CA GLU A 236 -13.10 6.25 -7.22
C GLU A 236 -12.93 7.76 -7.41
N ARG A 237 -11.69 8.22 -7.41
CA ARG A 237 -11.33 9.61 -7.68
C ARG A 237 -10.21 9.64 -8.73
N PRO A 238 -10.26 10.58 -9.70
CA PRO A 238 -9.12 10.80 -10.58
C PRO A 238 -7.92 11.29 -9.75
N ILE A 239 -6.82 10.54 -9.80
CA ILE A 239 -5.53 11.01 -9.28
C ILE A 239 -5.03 12.12 -10.21
N GLN A 240 -4.66 13.26 -9.65
CA GLN A 240 -4.03 14.36 -10.40
C GLN A 240 -2.52 14.36 -10.14
N PRO A 241 -1.70 13.65 -10.93
CA PRO A 241 -0.26 13.78 -10.83
C PRO A 241 0.19 15.17 -11.29
N ASP A 242 1.37 15.61 -10.86
CA ASP A 242 1.94 16.92 -11.22
C ASP A 242 2.02 17.14 -12.74
N ASN A 243 2.17 16.07 -13.52
CA ASN A 243 2.22 16.07 -14.98
C ASN A 243 0.89 15.65 -15.66
N ALA A 244 -0.24 15.78 -14.96
CA ALA A 244 -1.55 15.30 -15.46
C ALA A 244 -1.91 15.82 -16.86
N GLU A 245 -1.60 17.08 -17.16
CA GLU A 245 -1.90 17.67 -18.47
C GLU A 245 -1.05 17.04 -19.60
N ALA A 246 0.24 16.81 -19.34
CA ALA A 246 1.13 16.14 -20.28
C ALA A 246 0.67 14.69 -20.53
N LEU A 247 0.32 13.95 -19.46
CA LEU A 247 -0.21 12.59 -19.58
C LEU A 247 -1.53 12.55 -20.36
N ARG A 248 -2.45 13.50 -20.14
CA ARG A 248 -3.70 13.58 -20.90
C ARG A 248 -3.43 13.77 -22.39
N LYS A 249 -2.48 14.64 -22.74
CA LYS A 249 -2.09 14.86 -24.13
C LYS A 249 -1.50 13.60 -24.75
N GLU A 250 -0.58 12.94 -24.05
CA GLU A 250 0.02 11.68 -24.49
C GLU A 250 -1.03 10.57 -24.67
N ILE A 251 -1.99 10.45 -23.74
CA ILE A 251 -3.11 9.50 -23.86
C ILE A 251 -3.92 9.76 -25.12
N GLU A 252 -4.23 11.02 -25.44
CA GLU A 252 -5.01 11.34 -26.65
C GLU A 252 -4.22 11.08 -27.94
N GLU A 253 -2.91 11.32 -27.94
CA GLU A 253 -2.00 10.98 -29.05
C GLU A 253 -1.93 9.46 -29.25
N ILE A 254 -1.74 8.68 -28.18
CA ILE A 254 -1.73 7.22 -28.21
C ILE A 254 -3.08 6.69 -28.69
N LYS A 255 -4.20 7.18 -28.17
CA LYS A 255 -5.55 6.79 -28.64
C LYS A 255 -5.76 7.12 -30.11
N ALA A 256 -5.25 8.25 -30.61
CA ALA A 256 -5.31 8.56 -32.03
C ALA A 256 -4.52 7.53 -32.85
N ARG A 257 -3.31 7.16 -32.42
CA ARG A 257 -2.48 6.16 -33.08
C ARG A 257 -3.09 4.76 -33.03
N VAL A 258 -3.69 4.37 -31.90
CA VAL A 258 -4.44 3.11 -31.76
C VAL A 258 -5.61 3.09 -32.75
N ARG A 259 -6.39 4.16 -32.86
CA ARG A 259 -7.50 4.26 -33.84
C ARG A 259 -7.02 4.15 -35.28
N GLU A 260 -5.83 4.66 -35.61
CA GLU A 260 -5.24 4.53 -36.94
C GLU A 260 -4.83 3.09 -37.22
N ILE A 261 -4.12 2.46 -36.28
CA ILE A 261 -3.71 1.05 -36.37
C ILE A 261 -4.95 0.15 -36.49
N ASP A 262 -5.97 0.37 -35.67
CA ASP A 262 -7.23 -0.40 -35.71
C ASP A 262 -7.91 -0.29 -37.08
N ARG A 263 -7.91 0.89 -37.72
CA ARG A 263 -8.43 1.07 -39.09
C ARG A 263 -7.59 0.33 -40.11
N ALA A 264 -6.27 0.39 -40.00
CA ALA A 264 -5.37 -0.33 -40.91
C ALA A 264 -5.56 -1.85 -40.79
N VAL A 265 -5.60 -2.37 -39.56
CA VAL A 265 -5.83 -3.79 -39.25
C VAL A 265 -7.22 -4.24 -39.71
N ALA A 266 -8.26 -3.42 -39.55
CA ALA A 266 -9.60 -3.73 -40.05
C ALA A 266 -9.63 -3.98 -41.58
N GLY A 267 -8.71 -3.36 -42.34
CA GLY A 267 -8.54 -3.61 -43.77
C GLY A 267 -8.01 -5.01 -44.11
N PHE A 268 -7.26 -5.63 -43.19
CA PHE A 268 -6.73 -6.99 -43.33
C PHE A 268 -7.68 -8.07 -42.81
N VAL A 269 -8.77 -7.69 -42.14
CA VAL A 269 -9.82 -8.64 -41.75
C VAL A 269 -10.41 -9.27 -43.03
N PRO A 270 -10.35 -10.61 -43.18
CA PRO A 270 -10.89 -11.28 -44.36
C PRO A 270 -12.38 -10.95 -44.56
N LEU A 271 -12.90 -11.10 -45.78
CA LEU A 271 -14.33 -10.96 -46.05
C LEU A 271 -15.12 -12.13 -45.44
N SER A 272 -16.26 -11.84 -44.81
CA SER A 272 -17.13 -12.86 -44.21
C SER A 272 -17.45 -13.89 -45.29
N ARG A 273 -17.29 -15.18 -44.95
CA ARG A 273 -17.41 -16.32 -45.88
C ARG A 273 -16.32 -16.40 -46.98
N SER A 274 -15.13 -15.81 -46.78
CA SER A 274 -13.99 -15.93 -47.71
C SER A 274 -13.29 -17.30 -47.70
N GLY A 275 -13.71 -18.24 -46.85
CA GLY A 275 -13.05 -19.55 -46.68
C GLY A 275 -11.78 -19.54 -45.82
N VAL A 276 -11.34 -18.37 -45.35
CA VAL A 276 -10.22 -18.23 -44.41
C VAL A 276 -10.72 -18.50 -42.99
N GLU A 277 -10.05 -19.42 -42.28
CA GLU A 277 -10.34 -19.73 -40.89
C GLU A 277 -10.02 -18.51 -40.01
N ARG A 278 -10.93 -18.18 -39.08
CA ARG A 278 -10.81 -16.98 -38.24
C ARG A 278 -10.73 -17.39 -36.78
N ALA A 279 -10.06 -16.56 -35.99
CA ALA A 279 -10.19 -16.63 -34.54
C ALA A 279 -11.67 -16.48 -34.15
N SER A 280 -12.10 -17.27 -33.16
CA SER A 280 -13.44 -17.20 -32.60
C SER A 280 -13.75 -15.78 -32.08
N VAL A 281 -14.99 -15.34 -32.31
CA VAL A 281 -15.52 -14.09 -31.74
C VAL A 281 -15.32 -14.06 -30.22
N ASN A 282 -14.83 -12.95 -29.69
CA ASN A 282 -14.68 -12.73 -28.25
C ASN A 282 -15.67 -11.66 -27.75
N ALA A 283 -15.90 -11.62 -26.44
CA ALA A 283 -16.86 -10.68 -25.85
C ALA A 283 -16.38 -9.21 -25.82
N LEU A 284 -15.10 -8.96 -26.09
CA LEU A 284 -14.43 -7.66 -25.98
C LEU A 284 -14.44 -6.90 -27.32
N LEU A 285 -14.27 -7.59 -28.46
CA LEU A 285 -14.21 -6.96 -29.78
C LEU A 285 -14.56 -7.96 -30.89
N ASN A 286 -15.53 -7.61 -31.73
CA ASN A 286 -15.88 -8.36 -32.94
C ASN A 286 -15.85 -7.43 -34.15
N VAL A 287 -14.95 -7.70 -35.10
CA VAL A 287 -14.84 -6.95 -36.36
C VAL A 287 -15.23 -7.88 -37.50
N GLU A 288 -16.28 -7.52 -38.23
CA GLU A 288 -16.74 -8.28 -39.40
C GLU A 288 -16.74 -7.40 -40.64
N ARG A 289 -16.06 -7.87 -41.69
CA ARG A 289 -16.04 -7.23 -43.00
C ARG A 289 -16.85 -8.07 -43.97
N PHE A 290 -17.74 -7.46 -44.75
CA PHE A 290 -18.56 -8.13 -45.76
C PHE A 290 -18.39 -7.46 -47.11
N ALA A 291 -18.63 -8.20 -48.20
CA ALA A 291 -18.68 -7.61 -49.53
C ALA A 291 -19.82 -6.57 -49.59
N PRO A 292 -19.71 -5.52 -50.42
CA PRO A 292 -20.79 -4.55 -50.56
C PRO A 292 -22.12 -5.26 -50.91
N VAL A 293 -23.13 -5.08 -50.08
CA VAL A 293 -24.48 -5.63 -50.30
C VAL A 293 -25.48 -4.48 -50.35
N LYS A 294 -26.43 -4.53 -51.28
CA LYS A 294 -27.49 -3.53 -51.39
C LYS A 294 -28.41 -3.66 -50.16
N ALA A 295 -28.22 -2.81 -49.16
CA ALA A 295 -29.01 -2.85 -47.94
C ALA A 295 -30.44 -2.35 -48.19
N ARG A 296 -31.44 -3.12 -47.74
CA ARG A 296 -32.85 -2.68 -47.74
C ARG A 296 -33.22 -1.85 -46.51
N LYS A 297 -32.60 -2.17 -45.36
CA LYS A 297 -32.70 -1.44 -44.09
C LYS A 297 -31.40 -1.64 -43.33
N VAL A 298 -30.96 -0.63 -42.59
CA VAL A 298 -29.83 -0.73 -41.67
C VAL A 298 -30.33 -0.35 -40.28
N ARG A 299 -30.07 -1.19 -39.27
CA ARG A 299 -30.43 -0.94 -37.88
C ARG A 299 -29.18 -1.01 -37.03
N PHE A 300 -28.90 0.07 -36.31
CA PHE A 300 -27.81 0.11 -35.34
C PHE A 300 -28.40 0.32 -33.94
N THR A 301 -27.76 -0.27 -32.93
CA THR A 301 -28.04 0.01 -31.52
C THR A 301 -26.81 0.67 -30.95
N ILE A 302 -26.88 2.00 -30.77
CA ILE A 302 -25.81 2.76 -30.14
C ILE A 302 -25.98 2.62 -28.63
N LYS A 303 -25.05 1.94 -27.97
CA LYS A 303 -25.12 1.70 -26.52
C LYS A 303 -24.39 2.76 -25.68
N LYS A 304 -23.55 3.59 -26.31
CA LYS A 304 -22.91 4.77 -25.70
C LYS A 304 -22.37 5.70 -26.80
N THR A 305 -22.52 7.02 -26.61
CA THR A 305 -21.87 8.09 -27.41
C THR A 305 -20.74 8.70 -26.62
#